data_AF-A0A7C2I5A4-F1
#
_entry.id   AF-A0A7C2I5A4-F1
#
_cell.length_a   1.000
_cell.length_b   1.000
_cell.length_c   1.000
_cell.angle_alpha   90.00
_cell.angle_beta   90.00
_cell.angle_gamma   90.00
#
_symmetry.space_group_name_H-M   'P 1'
#
loop_
_entity.id
_entity.type
_entity.pdbx_description
1 polymer ?
#
loop_
_entity_poly.entity_id
_entity_poly.type
_entity_poly.pdbx_seq_one_letter_code
_entity_poly.pdbx_strand_id
1 'polypeptide(L)'
;RRLWIAPSWAPGDPPDERLAVRIDAGVAFGSGLHASTRLCLELLEDLVRPGVTVVDVGTGSGILAVAAARLGAARVVATDLDPVAAQAAALAVRANDLRGVVAVVVGDLLAAVRRPAEVVVANLTADLLERLAPHVPPALAPEGRFIASGIAAAQAARVREALAAAGLAVVRERVREGWHALVAQLLPDGRAAMAQPQSGGSARASSSAARRP
;
A
#
# COMPACT_ATOMS: atom_id res chain seq x y z
N ARG A 1 12.14 4.73 -11.33
CA ARG A 1 10.79 4.19 -11.61
C ARG A 1 10.97 2.97 -12.49
N ARG A 2 10.66 1.79 -11.95
CA ARG A 2 10.86 0.47 -12.57
C ARG A 2 9.64 0.00 -13.35
N LEU A 3 8.45 0.46 -13.00
CA LEU A 3 7.20 0.04 -13.63
C LEU A 3 6.80 0.94 -14.81
N TRP A 4 6.14 0.34 -15.80
CA TRP A 4 5.42 1.02 -16.88
C TRP A 4 3.98 0.52 -16.90
N ILE A 5 3.03 1.42 -16.61
CA ILE A 5 1.60 1.10 -16.59
C ILE A 5 0.99 1.45 -17.93
N ALA A 6 0.30 0.49 -18.55
CA ALA A 6 -0.38 0.70 -19.82
C ALA A 6 -1.74 -0.04 -19.85
N PRO A 7 -2.69 0.42 -20.67
CA PRO A 7 -3.89 -0.37 -20.97
C PRO A 7 -3.54 -1.75 -21.52
N SER A 8 -4.34 -2.77 -21.22
CA SER A 8 -4.12 -4.14 -21.70
C SER A 8 -4.10 -4.26 -23.23
N TRP A 9 -4.86 -3.42 -23.91
CA TRP A 9 -4.97 -3.35 -25.38
C TRP A 9 -3.92 -2.44 -26.03
N ALA A 10 -3.15 -1.67 -25.25
CA ALA A 10 -2.21 -0.71 -25.82
C ALA A 10 -1.01 -1.44 -26.49
N PRO A 11 -0.71 -1.14 -27.76
CA PRO A 11 0.42 -1.73 -28.45
C PRO A 11 1.75 -1.19 -27.89
N GLY A 12 2.83 -1.92 -28.17
CA GLY A 12 4.19 -1.50 -27.87
C GLY A 12 4.72 -2.00 -26.53
N ASP A 13 6.05 -1.98 -26.42
CA ASP A 13 6.79 -2.46 -25.26
C ASP A 13 7.15 -1.32 -24.31
N PRO A 14 7.37 -1.61 -23.03
CA PRO A 14 7.82 -0.62 -22.07
C PRO A 14 9.13 0.04 -22.50
N PRO A 15 9.27 1.37 -22.37
CA PRO A 15 10.54 2.04 -22.61
C PRO A 15 11.56 1.67 -21.53
N ASP A 16 12.86 1.82 -21.83
CA ASP A 16 13.98 1.69 -20.88
C ASP A 16 13.98 0.37 -20.09
N GLU A 17 13.55 -0.75 -20.69
CA GLU A 17 13.45 -2.06 -20.04
C GLU A 17 12.58 -2.07 -18.76
N ARG A 18 11.65 -1.12 -18.64
CA ARG A 18 10.74 -1.07 -17.50
C ARG A 18 9.82 -2.29 -17.50
N LEU A 19 9.36 -2.65 -16.31
CA LEU A 19 8.47 -3.77 -16.10
C LEU A 19 7.04 -3.38 -16.50
N ALA A 20 6.50 -4.04 -17.53
CA ALA A 20 5.15 -3.78 -18.00
C ALA A 20 4.08 -4.29 -17.03
N VAL A 21 3.17 -3.40 -16.67
CA VAL A 21 1.93 -3.70 -15.92
C VAL A 21 0.78 -3.30 -16.82
N ARG A 22 0.17 -4.31 -17.45
CA ARG A 22 -0.93 -4.12 -18.41
C ARG A 22 -2.27 -4.30 -17.70
N ILE A 23 -3.07 -3.25 -17.58
CA ILE A 23 -4.33 -3.27 -16.82
C ILE A 23 -5.44 -2.70 -17.68
N ASP A 24 -6.59 -3.36 -17.69
CA ASP A 24 -7.85 -2.74 -18.12
C ASP A 24 -8.64 -2.38 -16.87
N ALA A 25 -8.72 -1.08 -16.58
CA ALA A 25 -9.43 -0.62 -15.39
C ALA A 25 -10.94 -0.88 -15.51
N GLY A 26 -11.49 -0.97 -16.73
CA GLY A 26 -12.91 -1.25 -16.97
C GLY A 26 -13.86 -0.65 -15.93
N VAL A 27 -14.61 -1.53 -15.26
CA VAL A 27 -15.58 -1.21 -14.19
C VAL A 27 -14.99 -1.27 -12.77
N ALA A 28 -13.73 -1.68 -12.61
CA ALA A 28 -13.11 -1.89 -11.30
C ALA A 28 -12.22 -0.71 -10.91
N PHE A 29 -12.16 -0.38 -9.63
CA PHE A 29 -11.25 0.66 -9.14
C PHE A 29 -9.78 0.27 -9.37
N GLY A 30 -8.92 1.26 -9.61
CA GLY A 30 -7.46 1.05 -9.72
C GLY A 30 -6.87 1.21 -11.12
N SER A 31 -7.24 2.25 -11.87
CA SER A 31 -6.66 2.54 -13.20
C SER A 31 -5.15 2.85 -13.23
N GLY A 32 -4.49 2.95 -12.07
CA GLY A 32 -3.08 3.37 -11.97
C GLY A 32 -2.86 4.88 -12.05
N LEU A 33 -3.89 5.66 -12.41
CA LEU A 33 -3.79 7.11 -12.56
C LEU A 33 -4.05 7.87 -11.26
N HIS A 34 -4.83 7.29 -10.34
CA HIS A 34 -5.15 7.92 -9.06
C HIS A 34 -3.89 8.05 -8.18
N ALA A 35 -3.78 9.15 -7.44
CA ALA A 35 -2.61 9.47 -6.62
C ALA A 35 -2.29 8.37 -5.59
N SER A 36 -3.31 7.80 -4.93
CA SER A 36 -3.12 6.71 -3.97
C SER A 36 -2.56 5.44 -4.62
N THR A 37 -3.02 5.08 -5.81
CA THR A 37 -2.48 3.94 -6.56
C THR A 37 -1.01 4.18 -6.92
N ARG A 38 -0.65 5.39 -7.37
CA ARG A 38 0.75 5.75 -7.67
C ARG A 38 1.63 5.65 -6.44
N LEU A 39 1.14 6.08 -5.28
CA LEU A 39 1.88 5.95 -4.02
C LEU A 39 2.13 4.48 -3.66
N CYS A 40 1.12 3.61 -3.77
CA CYS A 40 1.30 2.17 -3.55
C CYS A 40 2.30 1.56 -4.53
N LEU A 41 2.22 1.88 -5.83
CA LEU A 41 3.16 1.38 -6.84
C LEU A 41 4.60 1.79 -6.53
N GLU A 42 4.82 3.04 -6.13
CA GLU A 42 6.15 3.54 -5.72
C GLU A 42 6.68 2.81 -4.47
N LEU A 43 5.81 2.55 -3.48
CA LEU A 43 6.19 1.81 -2.29
C LEU A 43 6.44 0.33 -2.58
N LEU A 44 5.72 -0.28 -3.52
CA LEU A 44 6.01 -1.64 -3.99
C LEU A 44 7.37 -1.71 -4.70
N GLU A 45 7.73 -0.72 -5.53
CA GLU A 45 9.08 -0.65 -6.12
C GLU A 45 10.18 -0.63 -5.05
N ASP A 46 9.94 0.09 -3.95
CA ASP A 46 10.87 0.18 -2.83
C ASP A 46 10.97 -1.12 -2.01
N LEU A 47 9.85 -1.83 -1.81
CA LEU A 47 9.73 -2.89 -0.81
C LEU A 47 9.75 -4.31 -1.38
N VAL A 48 9.26 -4.51 -2.60
CA VAL A 48 9.25 -5.85 -3.21
C VAL A 48 10.65 -6.22 -3.67
N ARG A 49 11.09 -7.40 -3.24
CA ARG A 49 12.36 -8.02 -3.60
C ARG A 49 12.10 -9.42 -4.18
N PRO A 50 13.01 -9.96 -5.01
CA PRO A 50 12.89 -11.33 -5.50
C PRO A 50 12.65 -12.32 -4.35
N GLY A 51 11.66 -13.21 -4.51
CA GLY A 51 11.41 -14.28 -3.55
C GLY A 51 10.35 -13.99 -2.48
N VAL A 52 9.91 -12.74 -2.31
CA VAL A 52 8.95 -12.39 -1.25
C VAL A 52 7.52 -12.81 -1.58
N THR A 53 6.71 -13.00 -0.54
CA THR A 53 5.26 -13.14 -0.61
C THR A 53 4.60 -11.78 -0.42
N VAL A 54 3.63 -11.46 -1.28
CA VAL A 54 2.84 -10.24 -1.21
C VAL A 54 1.35 -10.56 -1.04
N VAL A 55 0.66 -9.79 -0.21
CA VAL A 55 -0.81 -9.81 -0.13
C VAL A 55 -1.36 -8.46 -0.55
N ASP A 56 -2.29 -8.45 -1.51
CA ASP A 56 -3.00 -7.26 -1.98
C ASP A 56 -4.47 -7.32 -1.54
N VAL A 57 -4.84 -6.49 -0.58
CA VAL A 57 -6.17 -6.48 0.06
C VAL A 57 -7.05 -5.41 -0.58
N GLY A 58 -8.21 -5.82 -1.11
CA GLY A 58 -9.06 -4.95 -1.93
C GLY A 58 -8.42 -4.69 -3.28
N THR A 59 -8.08 -5.78 -3.98
CA THR A 59 -7.23 -5.73 -5.17
C THR A 59 -7.84 -4.95 -6.34
N GLY A 60 -9.18 -4.80 -6.39
CA GLY A 60 -9.87 -4.07 -7.45
C GLY A 60 -9.51 -4.61 -8.83
N SER A 61 -8.98 -3.75 -9.70
CA SER A 61 -8.46 -4.12 -11.03
C SER A 61 -7.27 -5.11 -11.02
N GLY A 62 -6.65 -5.39 -9.87
CA GLY A 62 -5.47 -6.26 -9.77
C GLY A 62 -4.15 -5.55 -10.03
N ILE A 63 -4.14 -4.22 -10.19
CA ILE A 63 -2.94 -3.47 -10.58
C ILE A 63 -1.76 -3.63 -9.59
N LEU A 64 -2.03 -3.61 -8.28
CA LEU A 64 -0.99 -3.73 -7.27
C LEU A 64 -0.46 -5.16 -7.18
N ALA A 65 -1.34 -6.16 -7.28
CA ALA A 65 -0.96 -7.56 -7.37
C ALA A 65 -0.09 -7.87 -8.61
N VAL A 66 -0.47 -7.38 -9.78
CA VAL A 66 0.31 -7.52 -11.02
C VAL A 66 1.67 -6.83 -10.90
N ALA A 67 1.69 -5.60 -10.36
CA ALA A 67 2.93 -4.86 -10.14
C ALA A 67 3.88 -5.61 -9.18
N ALA A 68 3.37 -6.14 -8.07
CA ALA A 68 4.15 -6.90 -7.12
C ALA A 68 4.80 -8.14 -7.76
N ALA A 69 4.03 -8.90 -8.55
CA ALA A 69 4.56 -10.06 -9.26
C ALA A 69 5.64 -9.67 -10.29
N ARG A 70 5.42 -8.59 -11.06
CA ARG A 70 6.43 -8.07 -12.01
C ARG A 70 7.71 -7.60 -11.32
N LEU A 71 7.60 -7.07 -10.10
CA LEU A 71 8.75 -6.62 -9.31
C LEU A 71 9.58 -7.77 -8.71
N GLY A 72 9.13 -9.02 -8.85
CA GLY A 72 9.86 -10.23 -8.46
C GLY A 72 9.27 -10.99 -7.27
N ALA A 73 8.06 -10.64 -6.80
CA ALA A 73 7.40 -11.45 -5.78
C ALA A 73 7.28 -12.91 -6.26
N ALA A 74 7.66 -13.87 -5.41
CA ALA A 74 7.52 -15.29 -5.74
C ALA A 74 6.06 -15.76 -5.65
N ARG A 75 5.27 -15.08 -4.81
CA ARG A 75 3.85 -15.35 -4.63
C ARG A 75 3.10 -14.07 -4.32
N VAL A 76 1.92 -13.93 -4.92
CA VAL A 76 0.98 -12.86 -4.60
C VAL A 76 -0.38 -13.47 -4.30
N VAL A 77 -1.02 -13.05 -3.22
CA VAL A 77 -2.42 -13.34 -2.92
C VAL A 77 -3.20 -12.04 -3.01
N ALA A 78 -4.13 -11.96 -3.96
CA ALA A 78 -4.97 -10.80 -4.18
C ALA A 78 -6.40 -11.12 -3.71
N THR A 79 -6.95 -10.31 -2.82
CA THR A 79 -8.29 -10.52 -2.26
C THR A 79 -9.21 -9.35 -2.59
N ASP A 80 -10.47 -9.66 -2.90
CA ASP A 80 -11.54 -8.66 -2.95
C ASP A 80 -12.85 -9.27 -2.44
N LEU A 81 -13.67 -8.44 -1.80
CA LEU A 81 -15.02 -8.82 -1.37
C LEU A 81 -15.99 -8.85 -2.55
N ASP A 82 -15.78 -7.97 -3.53
CA ASP A 82 -16.62 -7.90 -4.71
C ASP A 82 -16.17 -8.96 -5.74
N PRO A 83 -17.01 -9.95 -6.07
CA PRO A 83 -16.68 -10.95 -7.08
C PRO A 83 -16.40 -10.34 -8.46
N VAL A 84 -16.98 -9.17 -8.78
CA VAL A 84 -16.73 -8.45 -10.05
C VAL A 84 -15.29 -7.91 -10.06
N ALA A 85 -14.85 -7.30 -8.96
CA ALA A 85 -13.48 -6.83 -8.81
C ALA A 85 -12.48 -8.00 -8.86
N ALA A 86 -12.73 -9.09 -8.12
CA ALA A 86 -11.89 -10.28 -8.18
C ALA A 86 -11.81 -10.88 -9.61
N GLN A 87 -12.92 -10.88 -10.36
CA GLN A 87 -12.92 -11.30 -11.76
C GLN A 87 -12.06 -10.38 -12.63
N ALA A 88 -12.12 -9.05 -12.42
CA ALA A 88 -11.28 -8.08 -13.12
C ALA A 88 -9.79 -8.31 -12.82
N ALA A 89 -9.42 -8.49 -11.55
CA ALA A 89 -8.05 -8.85 -11.16
C ALA A 89 -7.59 -10.16 -11.80
N ALA A 90 -8.44 -11.19 -11.86
CA ALA A 90 -8.11 -12.46 -12.51
C ALA A 90 -7.92 -12.34 -14.03
N LEU A 91 -8.61 -11.40 -14.69
CA LEU A 91 -8.39 -11.05 -16.09
C LEU A 91 -7.06 -10.32 -16.27
N ALA A 92 -6.75 -9.35 -15.40
CA ALA A 92 -5.47 -8.65 -15.41
C ALA A 92 -4.28 -9.61 -15.21
N VAL A 93 -4.37 -10.53 -14.25
CA VAL A 93 -3.35 -11.56 -14.02
C VAL A 93 -3.13 -12.42 -15.26
N ARG A 94 -4.21 -12.79 -15.96
CA ARG A 94 -4.12 -13.55 -17.22
C ARG A 94 -3.48 -12.74 -18.33
N ALA A 95 -3.86 -11.48 -18.50
CA ALA A 95 -3.31 -10.59 -19.53
C ALA A 95 -1.81 -10.28 -19.35
N ASN A 96 -1.25 -10.55 -18.16
CA ASN A 96 0.17 -10.38 -17.86
C ASN A 96 0.93 -11.71 -17.77
N ASP A 97 0.30 -12.86 -18.01
CA ASP A 97 0.87 -14.20 -17.87
C ASP A 97 1.35 -14.54 -16.46
N LEU A 98 0.63 -14.07 -15.44
CA LEU A 98 1.04 -14.17 -14.03
C LEU A 98 0.26 -15.22 -13.21
N ARG A 99 -0.50 -16.10 -13.85
CA ARG A 99 -1.32 -17.13 -13.17
C ARG A 99 -0.53 -18.08 -12.27
N GLY A 100 0.76 -18.28 -12.54
CA GLY A 100 1.65 -19.10 -11.70
C GLY A 100 2.15 -18.41 -10.44
N VAL A 101 2.00 -17.08 -10.36
CA VAL A 101 2.54 -16.24 -9.28
C VAL A 101 1.42 -15.60 -8.45
N VAL A 102 0.34 -15.16 -9.11
CA VAL A 102 -0.76 -14.43 -8.48
C VAL A 102 -2.00 -15.32 -8.36
N ALA A 103 -2.45 -15.55 -7.13
CA ALA A 103 -3.73 -16.16 -6.83
C ALA A 103 -4.75 -15.08 -6.45
N VAL A 104 -5.89 -15.05 -7.15
CA VAL A 104 -6.99 -14.13 -6.85
C VAL A 104 -8.09 -14.88 -6.10
N VAL A 105 -8.56 -14.31 -5.00
CA VAL A 105 -9.55 -14.92 -4.10
C VAL A 105 -10.69 -13.94 -3.85
N VAL A 106 -11.93 -14.40 -4.05
CA VAL A 106 -13.11 -13.69 -3.53
C VAL A 106 -13.18 -13.97 -2.04
N GLY A 107 -13.03 -12.95 -1.21
CA GLY A 107 -12.98 -13.15 0.24
C GLY A 107 -12.70 -11.89 1.03
N ASP A 108 -12.95 -11.99 2.33
CA ASP A 108 -12.87 -10.86 3.23
C ASP A 108 -11.44 -10.60 3.71
N LEU A 109 -10.97 -9.37 3.48
CA LEU A 109 -9.70 -8.84 3.98
C LEU A 109 -8.52 -9.83 3.85
N LEU A 110 -8.06 -10.33 5.00
CA LEU A 110 -6.91 -11.23 5.15
C LEU A 110 -7.32 -12.68 5.43
N ALA A 111 -8.61 -13.03 5.35
CA ALA A 111 -9.10 -14.37 5.69
C ALA A 111 -8.50 -15.48 4.80
N ALA A 112 -8.11 -15.14 3.57
CA ALA A 112 -7.44 -16.05 2.65
C ALA A 112 -5.93 -16.22 2.91
N VAL A 113 -5.35 -15.39 3.80
CA VAL A 113 -3.92 -15.38 4.10
C VAL A 113 -3.59 -16.50 5.08
N ARG A 114 -3.05 -17.59 4.55
CA ARG A 114 -2.68 -18.78 5.34
C ARG A 114 -1.27 -18.73 5.92
N ARG A 115 -0.44 -17.80 5.43
CA ARG A 115 0.97 -17.65 5.83
C ARG A 115 1.29 -16.16 5.93
N PRO A 116 2.05 -15.72 6.94
CA PRO A 116 2.53 -14.36 7.02
C PRO A 116 3.28 -13.95 5.74
N ALA A 117 3.09 -12.72 5.31
CA ALA A 117 3.70 -12.16 4.11
C ALA A 117 4.74 -11.09 4.47
N GLU A 118 5.79 -10.97 3.65
CA GLU A 118 6.79 -9.91 3.81
C GLU A 118 6.23 -8.54 3.39
N VAL A 119 5.25 -8.51 2.49
CA VAL A 119 4.54 -7.26 2.15
C VAL A 119 3.03 -7.50 2.13
N VAL A 120 2.30 -6.67 2.87
CA VAL A 120 0.85 -6.53 2.74
C VAL A 120 0.58 -5.14 2.18
N VAL A 121 -0.27 -5.01 1.18
CA VAL A 121 -0.67 -3.72 0.61
C VAL A 121 -2.20 -3.62 0.59
N ALA A 122 -2.73 -2.46 0.96
CA ALA A 122 -4.14 -2.14 0.92
C ALA A 122 -4.32 -0.68 0.49
N ASN A 123 -4.98 -0.47 -0.65
CA ASN A 123 -5.39 0.84 -1.14
C ASN A 123 -6.91 0.97 -0.95
N LEU A 124 -7.31 1.29 0.27
CA LEU A 124 -8.70 1.24 0.74
C LEU A 124 -9.10 2.58 1.35
N THR A 125 -10.41 2.77 1.58
CA THR A 125 -10.85 3.93 2.37
C THR A 125 -10.31 3.84 3.79
N ALA A 126 -10.14 4.99 4.44
CA ALA A 126 -9.62 5.02 5.81
C ALA A 126 -10.50 4.20 6.79
N ASP A 127 -11.83 4.17 6.64
CA ASP A 127 -12.71 3.37 7.51
C ASP A 127 -12.44 1.85 7.37
N LEU A 128 -12.13 1.40 6.16
CA LEU A 128 -11.75 0.01 5.90
C LEU A 128 -10.35 -0.29 6.43
N LEU A 129 -9.41 0.64 6.31
CA LEU A 129 -8.07 0.49 6.89
C LEU A 129 -8.10 0.39 8.41
N GLU A 130 -8.95 1.17 9.07
CA GLU A 130 -9.16 1.10 10.53
C GLU A 130 -9.72 -0.27 10.95
N ARG A 131 -10.66 -0.83 10.18
CA ARG A 131 -11.18 -2.20 10.40
C ARG A 131 -10.14 -3.28 10.09
N LEU A 132 -9.30 -3.07 9.09
CA LEU A 132 -8.26 -4.01 8.67
C LEU A 132 -7.08 -4.05 9.66
N ALA A 133 -6.73 -2.90 10.26
CA ALA A 133 -5.57 -2.75 11.15
C ALA A 133 -5.36 -3.89 12.18
N PRO A 134 -6.36 -4.29 12.99
CA PRO A 134 -6.18 -5.37 13.97
C PRO A 134 -5.90 -6.75 13.36
N HIS A 135 -6.20 -6.95 12.06
CA HIS A 135 -5.97 -8.23 11.37
C HIS A 135 -4.61 -8.29 10.66
N VAL A 136 -3.91 -7.16 10.50
CA VAL A 136 -2.62 -7.09 9.82
C VAL A 136 -1.49 -7.80 10.58
N PRO A 137 -1.31 -7.65 11.92
CA PRO A 137 -0.21 -8.27 12.64
C PRO A 137 -0.03 -9.78 12.40
N PRO A 138 -1.07 -10.64 12.51
CA PRO A 138 -0.91 -12.07 12.25
C PRO A 138 -0.66 -12.41 10.77
N ALA A 139 -0.97 -11.51 9.85
CA ALA A 139 -0.72 -11.68 8.42
C ALA A 139 0.66 -11.18 7.98
N LEU A 140 1.42 -10.55 8.87
CA LEU A 140 2.71 -9.94 8.55
C LEU A 140 3.86 -10.80 9.09
N ALA A 141 4.87 -11.04 8.25
CA ALA A 141 6.11 -11.65 8.71
C ALA A 141 6.81 -10.72 9.73
N PRO A 142 7.73 -11.22 10.59
CA PRO A 142 8.39 -10.41 11.62
C PRO A 142 9.02 -9.11 11.09
N GLU A 143 9.66 -9.17 9.93
CA GLU A 143 10.27 -8.01 9.25
C GLU A 143 9.40 -7.45 8.12
N GLY A 144 8.15 -7.89 8.04
CA GLY A 144 7.24 -7.50 6.99
C GLY A 144 6.84 -6.02 7.05
N ARG A 145 6.28 -5.55 5.94
CA ARG A 145 5.80 -4.17 5.79
C ARG A 145 4.35 -4.16 5.33
N PHE A 146 3.54 -3.36 6.01
CA PHE A 146 2.19 -3.05 5.60
C PHE A 146 2.14 -1.69 4.90
N ILE A 147 1.66 -1.63 3.67
CA ILE A 147 1.40 -0.41 2.92
C ILE A 147 -0.09 -0.11 3.00
N ALA A 148 -0.47 1.00 3.66
CA ALA A 148 -1.84 1.50 3.73
C ALA A 148 -1.97 2.80 2.93
N SER A 149 -2.81 2.84 1.89
CA SER A 149 -3.12 4.06 1.14
C SER A 149 -4.62 4.16 0.82
N GLY A 150 -5.03 5.18 0.07
CA GLY A 150 -6.43 5.57 -0.09
C GLY A 150 -6.91 6.51 1.03
N ILE A 151 -5.96 7.19 1.67
CA ILE A 151 -6.17 8.01 2.86
C ILE A 151 -6.15 9.49 2.45
N ALA A 152 -7.28 10.19 2.60
CA ALA A 152 -7.32 11.63 2.46
C ALA A 152 -6.61 12.31 3.64
N ALA A 153 -6.00 13.49 3.43
CA ALA A 153 -5.23 14.20 4.45
C ALA A 153 -5.95 14.35 5.81
N ALA A 154 -7.24 14.68 5.80
CA ALA A 154 -8.06 14.82 7.01
C ALA A 154 -8.23 13.51 7.82
N GLN A 155 -8.00 12.36 7.19
CA GLN A 155 -8.18 11.03 7.77
C GLN A 155 -6.85 10.35 8.14
N ALA A 156 -5.69 10.97 7.86
CA ALA A 156 -4.39 10.36 8.09
C ALA A 156 -4.11 10.09 9.59
N ALA A 157 -4.55 11.00 10.47
CA ALA A 157 -4.36 10.86 11.91
C ALA A 157 -5.07 9.61 12.47
N ARG A 158 -6.37 9.44 12.18
CA ARG A 158 -7.15 8.28 12.67
C ARG A 158 -6.61 6.95 12.17
N VAL A 159 -6.10 6.87 10.94
CA VAL A 159 -5.49 5.63 10.42
C VAL A 159 -4.20 5.31 11.17
N ARG A 160 -3.37 6.31 11.50
CA ARG A 160 -2.16 6.10 12.32
C ARG A 160 -2.48 5.60 13.71
N GLU A 161 -3.51 6.15 14.33
CA GLU A 161 -3.98 5.75 15.66
C GLU A 161 -4.46 4.29 15.64
N ALA A 162 -5.26 3.90 14.63
CA ALA A 162 -5.69 2.51 14.47
C ALA A 162 -4.52 1.54 14.24
N LEU A 163 -3.53 1.92 13.43
CA LEU A 163 -2.31 1.12 13.24
C LEU A 163 -1.51 0.96 14.53
N ALA A 164 -1.32 2.06 15.28
CA ALA A 164 -0.61 2.03 16.55
C ALA A 164 -1.33 1.16 17.59
N ALA A 165 -2.67 1.26 17.67
CA ALA A 165 -3.50 0.44 18.53
C ALA A 165 -3.42 -1.06 18.18
N ALA A 166 -3.19 -1.39 16.90
CA ALA A 166 -2.96 -2.74 16.42
C ALA A 166 -1.51 -3.23 16.62
N GLY A 167 -0.62 -2.46 17.26
CA GLY A 167 0.77 -2.85 17.47
C GLY A 167 1.68 -2.62 16.26
N LEU A 168 1.28 -1.74 15.33
CA LEU A 168 2.06 -1.39 14.14
C LEU A 168 2.66 0.02 14.26
N ALA A 169 3.95 0.14 14.01
CA ALA A 169 4.64 1.43 13.92
C ALA A 169 4.67 1.92 12.48
N VAL A 170 4.19 3.15 12.23
CA VAL A 170 4.40 3.82 10.93
C VAL A 170 5.85 4.29 10.84
N VAL A 171 6.59 3.75 9.87
CA VAL A 171 8.02 4.00 9.66
C VAL A 171 8.32 4.83 8.43
N ARG A 172 7.34 4.99 7.53
CA ARG A 172 7.44 5.87 6.37
C ARG A 172 6.07 6.41 6.01
N GLU A 173 6.03 7.62 5.49
CA GLU A 173 4.87 8.21 4.86
C GLU A 173 5.27 8.82 3.52
N ARG A 174 4.38 8.72 2.54
CA ARG A 174 4.44 9.48 1.30
C ARG A 174 3.11 10.20 1.08
N VAL A 175 3.19 11.42 0.53
CA VAL A 175 2.01 12.24 0.22
C VAL A 175 2.07 12.65 -1.24
N ARG A 176 0.93 12.59 -1.93
CA ARG A 176 0.79 13.06 -3.31
C ARG A 176 -0.63 13.56 -3.53
N GLU A 177 -0.76 14.80 -3.99
CA GLU A 177 -2.05 15.38 -4.39
C GLU A 177 -3.13 15.26 -3.28
N GLY A 178 -2.74 15.45 -2.02
CA GLY A 178 -3.64 15.34 -0.86
C GLY A 178 -3.94 13.93 -0.36
N TRP A 179 -3.36 12.90 -1.00
CA TRP A 179 -3.48 11.50 -0.61
C TRP A 179 -2.23 11.02 0.11
N HIS A 180 -2.43 10.18 1.13
CA HIS A 180 -1.38 9.63 1.96
C HIS A 180 -1.21 8.12 1.71
N ALA A 181 0.04 7.67 1.81
CA ALA A 181 0.39 6.26 1.94
C ALA A 181 1.35 6.08 3.11
N LEU A 182 1.00 5.19 4.03
CA LEU A 182 1.75 4.87 5.23
C LEU A 182 2.39 3.49 5.06
N VAL A 183 3.67 3.37 5.41
CA VAL A 183 4.33 2.08 5.59
C VAL A 183 4.43 1.82 7.07
N ALA A 184 3.86 0.71 7.52
CA ALA A 184 3.93 0.27 8.90
C ALA A 184 4.62 -1.10 9.03
N GLN A 185 5.10 -1.40 10.23
CA GLN A 185 5.72 -2.67 10.58
C GLN A 185 5.32 -3.07 12.00
N LEU A 186 5.50 -4.34 12.37
CA LEU A 186 5.33 -4.77 13.74
C LEU A 186 6.25 -3.99 14.68
N LEU A 187 5.70 -3.55 15.81
CA LEU A 187 6.53 -3.05 16.91
C LEU A 187 7.37 -4.23 17.44
N PRO A 188 8.68 -4.05 17.67
CA PRO A 188 9.48 -5.05 18.36
C PRO A 188 8.84 -5.36 19.72
N ASP A 189 8.74 -6.65 20.05
CA ASP A 189 7.97 -7.20 21.17
C ASP A 189 7.88 -6.27 22.40
N GLY A 190 6.66 -5.82 22.70
CA GLY A 190 6.28 -5.30 24.03
C GLY A 190 6.23 -3.77 24.23
N ARG A 191 6.47 -2.93 23.22
CA ARG A 191 6.27 -1.47 23.38
C ARG A 191 5.14 -0.98 22.50
N ALA A 192 3.94 -0.86 23.07
CA ALA A 192 2.91 0.01 22.51
C ALA A 192 3.52 1.41 22.30
N ALA A 193 3.55 1.88 21.04
CA ALA A 193 4.10 3.19 20.73
C ALA A 193 3.21 4.26 21.36
N MET A 194 3.65 4.83 22.49
CA MET A 194 3.19 6.16 22.89
C MET A 194 3.69 7.14 21.83
N ALA A 195 2.81 7.53 20.92
CA ALA A 195 3.06 8.64 20.01
C ALA A 195 3.25 9.92 20.84
N GLN A 196 4.47 10.45 20.90
CA GLN A 196 4.67 11.85 21.28
C GLN A 196 4.53 12.71 20.03
N PRO A 197 3.68 13.74 20.02
CA PRO A 197 3.72 14.75 18.99
C PRO A 197 5.04 15.52 19.13
N GLN A 198 5.79 15.63 18.03
CA GLN A 198 6.90 16.57 17.96
C GLN A 198 6.34 17.98 18.18
N SER A 199 6.67 18.56 19.33
CA SER A 199 6.44 19.97 19.62
C SER A 199 7.33 20.80 18.70
N GLY A 200 6.73 21.37 17.66
CA GLY A 200 7.32 22.47 16.92
C GLY A 200 7.66 23.61 17.88
N GLY A 201 8.93 23.98 17.90
CA GLY A 201 9.50 24.96 18.81
C GLY A 201 8.78 26.31 18.79
N SER A 202 8.61 26.83 20.01
CA SER A 202 8.16 28.18 20.32
C SER A 202 9.08 29.23 19.70
N ALA A 203 8.53 30.12 18.88
CA ALA A 203 9.07 31.46 18.69
C ALA A 203 8.27 32.42 19.58
N ARG A 204 8.72 32.61 20.83
CA ARG A 204 8.30 33.73 21.66
C ARG A 204 8.99 34.99 21.18
N ALA A 205 8.19 35.99 20.85
CA ALA A 205 8.62 37.38 20.79
C ALA A 205 8.97 37.88 22.20
N SER A 206 10.11 38.58 22.32
CA SER A 206 10.30 39.60 23.36
C SER A 206 11.39 40.60 22.94
N SER A 207 10.93 41.84 22.83
CA SER A 207 11.65 43.09 22.70
C SER A 207 12.54 43.39 23.92
N SER A 208 13.70 44.04 23.72
CA SER A 208 14.01 45.39 24.25
C SER A 208 15.50 45.67 24.48
N ALA A 209 15.88 46.91 24.13
CA ALA A 209 16.94 47.75 24.68
C ALA A 209 18.39 47.65 24.13
N ALA A 210 18.75 48.64 23.31
CA ALA A 210 20.01 49.37 23.46
C ALA A 210 19.79 50.86 23.21
N ARG A 211 20.14 51.68 24.20
CA ARG A 211 20.11 53.15 24.20
C ARG A 211 21.44 53.71 23.66
N ARG A 212 21.32 54.77 22.84
CA ARG A 212 22.12 56.04 22.81
C ARG A 212 23.61 55.99 22.42
N PRO A 213 24.24 57.13 22.07
CA PRO A 213 23.77 58.55 22.14
C PRO A 213 23.11 59.10 20.88
#